data_AF-A0A916F8H0-F1
#
_entry.id   AF-A0A916F8H0-F1
#
_cell.length_a   1.000
_cell.length_b   1.000
_cell.length_c   1.000
_cell.angle_alpha   90.00
_cell.angle_beta   90.00
_cell.angle_gamma   90.00
#
_symmetry.space_group_name_H-M   'P 1'
#
loop_
_entity.id
_entity.type
_entity.pdbx_description
1 polymer ?
#
loop_
_entity_poly.entity_id
_entity_poly.type
_entity_poly.pdbx_seq_one_letter_code
_entity_poly.pdbx_strand_id
1 'polypeptide(L)'
;MNIHLHANATTTPKPRHSIQTSTQSVTQLANELGVGEDTIRRWKRRDGVADGSHTPHHLPTTLTPAREVVVVALRKPPRGC
;
A
#
# COMPACT_ATOMS: atom_id res chain seq x y z
N MET A 1 8.68 8.52 8.47
CA MET A 1 7.74 7.61 7.78
C MET A 1 6.71 7.15 8.81
N ASN A 2 5.45 7.53 8.68
CA ASN A 2 4.38 6.96 9.49
C ASN A 2 3.99 5.62 8.87
N ILE A 3 4.46 4.53 9.47
CA ILE A 3 4.21 3.18 8.97
C ILE A 3 3.07 2.60 9.80
N HIS A 4 1.93 2.34 9.16
CA HIS A 4 0.77 1.75 9.82
C HIS A 4 0.83 0.23 9.65
N LEU A 5 1.48 -0.44 10.61
CA LEU A 5 1.69 -1.89 10.59
C LEU A 5 0.77 -2.56 11.59
N HIS A 6 0.13 -3.65 11.16
CA HIS A 6 -0.53 -4.57 12.08
C HIS A 6 0.52 -5.32 12.90
N ALA A 7 0.21 -5.66 14.15
CA ALA A 7 1.14 -6.33 15.07
C ALA A 7 1.71 -7.65 14.52
N ASN A 8 0.92 -8.37 13.73
CA ASN A 8 1.29 -9.67 13.14
C ASN A 8 1.88 -9.56 11.72
N ALA A 9 2.25 -8.37 11.25
CA ALA A 9 2.77 -8.20 9.90
C ALA A 9 4.20 -8.78 9.77
N THR A 10 4.36 -9.89 9.04
CA THR A 10 5.67 -10.54 8.82
C THR A 10 6.56 -9.76 7.85
N THR A 11 6.00 -9.26 6.74
CA THR A 11 6.74 -8.49 5.72
C THR A 11 6.59 -6.99 5.94
N THR A 12 7.35 -6.46 6.89
CA THR A 12 7.44 -5.00 7.15
C THR A 12 8.45 -4.32 6.19
N PRO A 13 8.53 -2.98 6.15
CA PRO A 13 9.47 -2.27 5.27
C PRO A 13 10.94 -2.68 5.41
N LYS A 14 11.37 -3.08 6.61
CA LYS A 14 12.74 -3.52 6.87
C LYS A 14 13.09 -4.83 6.14
N PRO A 15 12.36 -5.96 6.33
CA PRO A 15 12.51 -7.17 5.52
C PRO A 15 12.41 -6.93 4.01
N ARG A 16 11.47 -6.08 3.57
CA ARG A 16 11.31 -5.76 2.13
C ARG A 16 12.56 -5.10 1.55
N HIS A 17 13.15 -4.17 2.29
CA HIS A 17 14.42 -3.55 1.91
C HIS A 17 15.55 -4.59 1.85
N SER A 18 15.67 -5.45 2.86
CA SER A 18 16.66 -6.53 2.87
C SER A 18 16.51 -7.46 1.66
N ILE A 19 15.28 -7.80 1.26
CA ILE A 19 15.00 -8.61 0.07
C ILE A 19 15.49 -7.91 -1.19
N GLN A 20 15.24 -6.59 -1.33
CA GLN A 20 15.65 -5.81 -2.49
C GLN A 20 17.17 -5.68 -2.62
N THR A 21 17.88 -5.48 -1.51
CA THR A 21 19.34 -5.29 -1.52
C THR A 21 20.13 -6.60 -1.53
N SER A 22 19.49 -7.73 -1.20
CA SER A 22 20.17 -9.02 -1.07
C SER A 22 20.41 -9.72 -2.41
N THR A 23 21.64 -10.20 -2.60
CA THR A 23 22.07 -11.04 -3.71
C THR A 23 21.78 -12.53 -3.50
N GLN A 24 21.28 -12.92 -2.32
CA GLN A 24 20.95 -14.31 -2.00
C GLN A 24 19.84 -14.87 -2.90
N SER A 25 19.76 -16.20 -2.93
CA SER A 25 18.74 -16.91 -3.70
C SER A 25 17.34 -16.73 -3.08
N VAL A 26 16.32 -16.89 -3.91
CA VAL A 26 14.91 -16.76 -3.49
C VAL A 26 14.57 -17.75 -2.37
N THR A 27 15.02 -18.99 -2.50
CA THR A 27 14.75 -20.07 -1.54
C THR A 27 15.42 -19.81 -0.19
N GLN A 28 16.64 -19.27 -0.18
CA GLN A 28 17.32 -18.89 1.06
C GLN A 28 16.56 -17.79 1.82
N LEU A 29 16.19 -16.72 1.12
CA LEU A 29 15.42 -15.61 1.71
C LEU A 29 14.03 -16.04 2.19
N ALA A 30 13.38 -16.94 1.46
CA ALA A 30 12.07 -17.49 1.84
C ALA A 30 12.16 -18.27 3.16
N ASN A 31 13.18 -19.11 3.31
CA ASN A 31 13.42 -19.89 4.52
C ASN A 31 13.82 -18.99 5.71
N GLU A 32 14.69 -18.00 5.50
CA GLU A 32 15.14 -17.08 6.56
C GLU A 32 13.99 -16.23 7.11
N LEU A 33 13.14 -15.71 6.23
CA LEU A 33 12.04 -14.83 6.59
C LEU A 33 10.73 -15.58 6.92
N GLY A 34 10.68 -16.90 6.71
CA GLY A 34 9.48 -17.71 6.93
C GLY A 34 8.31 -17.30 6.02
N VAL A 35 8.59 -16.90 4.78
CA VAL A 35 7.58 -16.46 3.80
C VAL A 35 7.67 -17.27 2.52
N GLY A 36 6.58 -17.34 1.76
CA GLY A 36 6.59 -18.00 0.45
C GLY A 36 7.55 -17.35 -0.55
N GLU A 37 8.15 -18.16 -1.43
CA GLU A 37 9.08 -17.69 -2.46
C GLU A 37 8.48 -16.63 -3.39
N ASP A 38 7.18 -16.70 -3.68
CA ASP A 38 6.49 -15.71 -4.51
C ASP A 38 6.44 -14.33 -3.86
N THR A 39 6.42 -14.27 -2.53
CA THR A 39 6.56 -13.02 -1.78
C THR A 39 7.94 -12.43 -1.99
N ILE A 40 9.00 -13.25 -1.93
CA ILE A 40 10.37 -12.81 -2.19
C ILE A 40 10.52 -12.31 -3.63
N ARG A 41 10.07 -13.09 -4.63
CA ARG A 41 10.11 -12.71 -6.05
C ARG A 41 9.39 -11.40 -6.31
N ARG A 42 8.23 -11.20 -5.67
CA ARG A 42 7.45 -9.97 -5.78
C ARG A 42 8.21 -8.78 -5.22
N TRP A 43 8.78 -8.89 -4.03
CA TRP A 43 9.50 -7.78 -3.39
C TRP A 43 10.83 -7.45 -4.08
N LYS A 44 11.55 -8.44 -4.64
CA LYS A 44 12.74 -8.17 -5.48
C LYS A 44 12.44 -7.32 -6.71
N ARG A 45 11.23 -7.44 -7.29
CA ARG A 45 10.82 -6.71 -8.51
C ARG A 45 10.13 -5.37 -8.26
N ARG A 46 9.79 -5.03 -7.01
CA ARG A 46 9.13 -3.75 -6.72
C ARG A 46 10.14 -2.62 -6.69
N ASP A 47 9.70 -1.42 -7.07
CA ASP A 47 10.52 -0.21 -7.08
C ASP A 47 10.73 0.40 -5.69
N GLY A 48 9.95 -0.02 -4.69
CA GLY A 48 10.01 0.54 -3.34
C GLY A 48 9.48 -0.39 -2.26
N VAL A 49 9.79 -0.03 -1.01
CA VAL A 49 9.46 -0.83 0.19
C VAL A 49 8.19 -0.37 0.92
N ALA A 50 7.77 0.87 0.65
CA ALA A 50 6.54 1.44 1.19
C ALA A 50 5.31 0.84 0.50
N ASP A 51 4.19 0.82 1.21
CA ASP A 51 2.92 0.50 0.58
C ASP A 51 2.51 1.64 -0.35
N GLY A 52 2.10 1.28 -1.57
CA GLY A 52 1.57 2.24 -2.52
C GLY A 52 0.20 2.77 -2.08
N SER A 53 -0.27 3.82 -2.74
CA SER A 53 -1.65 4.26 -2.56
C SER A 53 -2.61 3.13 -2.95
N HIS A 54 -3.53 2.80 -2.04
CA HIS A 54 -4.64 1.89 -2.33
C HIS A 54 -5.80 2.63 -3.01
N THR A 55 -5.73 3.96 -3.11
CA THR A 55 -6.75 4.77 -3.76
C THR A 55 -6.65 4.58 -5.28
N PRO A 56 -7.76 4.21 -5.95
CA PRO A 56 -7.80 4.14 -7.41
C PRO A 56 -7.42 5.49 -8.04
N HIS A 57 -6.66 5.46 -9.15
CA HIS A 57 -6.36 6.68 -9.91
C HIS A 57 -7.63 7.32 -10.50
N HIS A 58 -8.61 6.50 -10.85
CA HIS A 58 -9.91 6.92 -11.32
C HIS A 58 -10.97 6.26 -10.45
N LEU A 59 -11.71 7.07 -9.69
CA LEU A 59 -12.85 6.62 -8.92
C LEU A 59 -14.03 6.43 -9.90
N PRO A 60 -14.59 5.22 -10.02
CA PRO A 60 -15.79 5.00 -10.81
C PRO A 60 -16.99 5.61 -10.08
N THR A 61 -17.26 6.89 -10.30
CA THR A 61 -18.41 7.59 -9.73
C THR A 61 -19.51 7.70 -10.78
N THR A 62 -20.77 7.63 -10.34
CA THR A 62 -21.96 7.85 -11.20
C THR A 62 -22.30 9.33 -11.36
N LEU A 63 -21.66 10.20 -10.56
CA LEU A 63 -21.86 11.63 -10.57
C LEU A 63 -20.90 12.27 -11.56
N THR A 64 -21.42 13.19 -12.37
CA THR A 64 -20.55 14.09 -13.13
C THR A 64 -19.86 15.05 -12.14
N PRO A 65 -18.70 15.64 -12.51
CA PRO A 65 -18.00 16.59 -11.64
C PRO A 65 -18.91 17.72 -11.11
N ALA A 66 -19.82 18.22 -11.93
CA ALA A 66 -20.79 19.25 -11.52
C ALA A 66 -21.77 18.74 -10.44
N ARG A 67 -22.25 17.50 -10.55
CA ARG A 67 -23.15 16.90 -9.54
C ARG A 67 -22.43 16.65 -8.23
N GLU A 68 -21.16 16.24 -8.28
CA GLU A 68 -20.33 16.07 -7.08
C GLU A 68 -20.20 17.40 -6.31
N VAL A 69 -19.98 18.51 -7.00
CA VAL A 69 -19.91 19.85 -6.38
C VAL A 69 -21.22 20.19 -5.65
N VAL A 70 -22.37 19.93 -6.27
CA VAL A 70 -23.68 20.17 -5.65
C VAL A 70 -23.86 19.30 -4.40
N VAL A 71 -23.60 18.00 -4.50
CA VAL A 71 -23.72 17.07 -3.37
C VAL A 71 -22.79 17.46 -2.21
N VAL A 72 -21.54 17.86 -2.50
CA VAL A 72 -20.59 18.31 -1.48
C VAL A 72 -21.08 19.58 -0.79
N ALA A 73 -21.64 20.54 -1.54
CA ALA A 73 -22.19 21.77 -0.97
C ALA A 73 -23.37 21.48 -0.03
N LEU A 74 -24.28 20.58 -0.43
CA LEU A 74 -25.44 20.17 0.37
C LEU A 74 -25.07 19.34 1.60
N ARG A 75 -23.98 18.55 1.54
CA ARG A 75 -23.54 17.68 2.63
C ARG A 75 -22.79 18.43 3.75
N LYS A 76 -22.20 19.59 3.45
CA LYS A 76 -21.49 20.37 4.47
C LYS A 76 -22.52 20.90 5.48
N PRO A 77 -22.30 20.70 6.80
CA PRO A 77 -23.17 21.32 7.80
C PRO A 77 -23.14 22.84 7.63
N PRO A 78 -24.21 23.56 8.02
CA PRO A 78 -24.20 25.02 8.01
C PRO A 78 -22.97 25.50 8.79
N ARG A 79 -22.22 26.45 8.22
CA ARG A 79 -21.08 27.04 8.92
C ARG A 79 -21.64 27.87 10.08
N GLY A 80 -21.64 27.29 11.27
CA GLY A 80 -22.15 27.94 12.49
C GLY A 80 -22.90 26.97 13.40
N CYS A 81 -22.15 26.05 14.02
CA CYS A 81 -22.40 25.49 15.35
C CYS A 81 -21.04 25.29 16.01
#